data_AF-A0A967JZX8-F1
#
_entry.id   AF-A0A967JZX8-F1
#
_cell.length_a   1.000
_cell.length_b   1.000
_cell.length_c   1.000
_cell.angle_alpha   90.00
_cell.angle_beta   90.00
_cell.angle_gamma   90.00
#
_symmetry.space_group_name_H-M   'P 1'
#
loop_
_entity.id
_entity.type
_entity.pdbx_description
1 polymer ?
#
loop_
_entity_poly.entity_id
_entity_poly.type
_entity_poly.pdbx_seq_one_letter_code
_entity_poly.pdbx_strand_id
1 'polypeptide(L)'
;SNGRFVRGYGSGEGGYHLAVDITGDIGWNVRAAAPGIVGYSGDGVPGYGNMVLVIHPGGMVTMYAHNSVNFVVAGERVPKGAVLAELGSTGISRGPHVHFEMMYDGKNCDPATLFRPGVRHASRLARIPREVWVTPDRRPENVDCHRRRRHPRSRWVVNE
;
A
#
# COMPACT_ATOMS: atom_id res chain seq x y z
N SER A 1 5.17 14.86 1.91
CA SER A 1 4.80 13.92 2.99
C SER A 1 5.95 13.90 3.99
N ASN A 2 5.64 13.78 5.28
CA ASN A 2 6.63 13.73 6.36
C ASN A 2 6.96 12.30 6.80
N GLY A 3 6.24 11.29 6.28
CA GLY A 3 6.44 9.89 6.61
C GLY A 3 7.76 9.34 6.06
N ARG A 4 8.35 8.37 6.76
CA ARG A 4 9.62 7.73 6.40
C ARG A 4 9.37 6.29 5.96
N PHE A 5 9.94 5.90 4.82
CA PHE A 5 9.97 4.52 4.37
C PHE A 5 10.78 3.66 5.35
N VAL A 6 10.22 2.55 5.83
CA VAL A 6 10.88 1.66 6.80
C VAL A 6 10.98 0.21 6.34
N ARG A 7 10.09 -0.25 5.47
CA ARG A 7 10.09 -1.63 4.98
C ARG A 7 9.60 -1.71 3.54
N GLY A 8 10.28 -2.49 2.72
CA GLY A 8 9.97 -2.66 1.30
C GLY A 8 9.24 -3.95 0.95
N TYR A 9 8.77 -3.99 -0.29
CA TYR A 9 8.18 -5.16 -0.93
C TYR A 9 9.19 -6.32 -0.95
N GLY A 10 8.71 -7.55 -0.79
CA GLY A 10 9.53 -8.77 -0.78
C GLY A 10 10.40 -8.95 0.46
N SER A 11 10.26 -8.12 1.50
CA SER A 11 11.02 -8.26 2.75
C SER A 11 10.42 -9.28 3.73
N GLY A 12 11.25 -9.78 4.65
CA GLY A 12 10.90 -10.85 5.59
C GLY A 12 11.20 -12.25 5.05
N GLU A 13 11.12 -13.25 5.92
CA GLU A 13 11.44 -14.64 5.54
C GLU A 13 10.51 -15.13 4.43
N GLY A 14 11.08 -15.59 3.31
CA GLY A 14 10.31 -16.05 2.15
C GLY A 14 9.60 -14.94 1.35
N GLY A 15 9.89 -13.66 1.62
CA GLY A 15 9.39 -12.53 0.83
C GLY A 15 7.90 -12.26 0.98
N TYR A 16 7.35 -12.49 2.17
CA TYR A 16 5.91 -12.42 2.41
C TYR A 16 5.33 -11.00 2.43
N HIS A 17 6.17 -9.97 2.60
CA HIS A 17 5.70 -8.59 2.68
C HIS A 17 5.40 -8.02 1.30
N LEU A 18 4.12 -7.84 0.95
CA LEU A 18 3.69 -7.42 -0.39
C LEU A 18 3.38 -5.92 -0.48
N ALA A 19 3.93 -5.14 0.44
CA ALA A 19 3.64 -3.75 0.67
C ALA A 19 4.92 -2.93 0.85
N VAL A 20 4.74 -1.63 0.99
CA VAL A 20 5.72 -0.75 1.59
C VAL A 20 5.17 -0.15 2.88
N ASP A 21 6.00 -0.12 3.91
CA ASP A 21 5.63 0.45 5.20
C ASP A 21 6.21 1.86 5.31
N ILE A 22 5.33 2.81 5.63
CA ILE A 22 5.67 4.22 5.80
C ILE A 22 5.30 4.62 7.22
N THR A 23 6.31 4.81 8.06
CA THR A 23 6.11 5.24 9.45
C THR A 23 5.85 6.75 9.53
N GLY A 24 5.10 7.15 10.56
CA GLY A 24 4.77 8.51 10.91
C GLY A 24 4.04 8.53 12.25
N ASP A 25 3.65 9.72 12.71
CA ASP A 25 2.91 9.81 13.97
C ASP A 25 1.44 9.42 13.77
N ILE A 26 0.84 8.82 14.79
CA ILE A 26 -0.60 8.52 14.81
C ILE A 26 -1.39 9.83 14.60
N GLY A 27 -2.47 9.77 13.82
CA GLY A 27 -3.27 10.94 13.46
C GLY A 27 -2.77 11.68 12.23
N TRP A 28 -1.60 11.33 11.67
CA TRP A 28 -1.17 11.91 10.41
C TRP A 28 -2.07 11.49 9.25
N ASN A 29 -2.43 12.46 8.40
CA ASN A 29 -3.28 12.22 7.24
C ASN A 29 -2.68 11.18 6.27
N VAL A 30 -3.44 10.12 6.01
CA VAL A 30 -3.22 9.16 4.93
C VAL A 30 -3.99 9.63 3.70
N ARG A 31 -3.30 9.72 2.55
CA ARG A 31 -3.85 10.36 1.35
C ARG A 31 -3.86 9.44 0.15
N ALA A 32 -4.87 9.58 -0.70
CA ALA A 32 -5.00 8.84 -1.95
C ALA A 32 -3.80 9.09 -2.89
N ALA A 33 -3.14 8.03 -3.34
CA ALA A 33 -2.01 8.10 -4.26
C ALA A 33 -2.40 8.62 -5.66
N ALA A 34 -3.64 8.33 -6.08
CA ALA A 34 -4.22 8.64 -7.38
C ALA A 34 -5.75 8.80 -7.25
N PRO A 35 -6.45 9.42 -8.22
CA PRO A 35 -7.90 9.51 -8.16
C PRO A 35 -8.54 8.14 -8.38
N GLY A 36 -9.71 7.91 -7.81
CA GLY A 36 -10.40 6.63 -7.93
C GLY A 36 -11.75 6.59 -7.21
N ILE A 37 -12.26 5.38 -7.05
CA ILE A 37 -13.48 5.07 -6.29
C ILE A 37 -13.06 4.20 -5.10
N VAL A 38 -13.51 4.53 -3.90
CA VAL A 38 -13.30 3.70 -2.72
C VAL A 38 -14.06 2.38 -2.91
N GLY A 39 -13.32 1.27 -3.02
CA GLY A 39 -13.91 -0.07 -3.15
C GLY A 39 -14.21 -0.70 -1.79
N TYR A 40 -13.47 -0.32 -0.74
CA TYR A 40 -13.67 -0.80 0.62
C TYR A 40 -13.19 0.23 1.64
N SER A 41 -13.88 0.32 2.78
CA SER A 41 -13.45 1.07 3.96
C SER A 41 -14.00 0.37 5.20
N GLY A 42 -13.13 -0.16 6.06
CA GLY A 42 -13.51 -0.91 7.25
C GLY A 42 -12.36 -1.75 7.82
N ASP A 43 -12.67 -2.64 8.76
CA ASP A 43 -11.71 -3.46 9.52
C ASP A 43 -11.94 -4.98 9.42
N GLY A 44 -12.89 -5.40 8.58
CA GLY A 44 -13.30 -6.79 8.43
C GLY A 44 -12.29 -7.69 7.70
N VAL A 45 -11.20 -7.16 7.16
CA VAL A 45 -10.15 -7.96 6.50
C VAL A 45 -9.10 -8.36 7.55
N PRO A 46 -8.96 -9.67 7.88
CA PRO A 46 -8.07 -10.11 8.94
C PRO A 46 -6.62 -9.63 8.74
N GLY A 47 -6.04 -9.08 9.80
CA GLY A 47 -4.66 -8.62 9.83
C GLY A 47 -4.45 -7.15 9.47
N TYR A 48 -5.30 -6.55 8.64
CA TYR A 48 -5.10 -5.17 8.16
C TYR A 48 -5.55 -4.08 9.13
N GLY A 49 -6.41 -4.42 10.10
CA GLY A 49 -7.07 -3.39 10.92
C GLY A 49 -7.94 -2.48 10.05
N ASN A 50 -8.11 -1.22 10.48
CA ASN A 50 -8.82 -0.25 9.65
C ASN A 50 -8.05 -0.02 8.35
N MET A 51 -8.72 -0.23 7.23
CA MET A 51 -8.14 -0.08 5.91
C MET A 51 -9.09 0.59 4.91
N VAL A 52 -8.50 1.25 3.93
CA VAL A 52 -9.19 1.80 2.76
C VAL A 52 -8.60 1.16 1.51
N LEU A 53 -9.45 0.73 0.58
CA LEU A 53 -9.06 0.27 -0.75
C LEU A 53 -9.63 1.25 -1.78
N VAL A 54 -8.78 1.72 -2.69
CA VAL A 54 -9.19 2.60 -3.79
C VAL A 54 -8.96 1.89 -5.12
N ILE A 55 -10.02 1.79 -5.92
CA ILE A 55 -10.00 1.28 -7.29
C ILE A 55 -9.78 2.48 -8.21
N HIS A 56 -8.72 2.41 -9.00
CA HIS A 56 -8.35 3.48 -9.93
C HIS A 56 -8.83 3.14 -11.35
N PRO A 57 -8.90 4.14 -12.24
CA PRO A 57 -8.96 3.89 -13.68
C PRO A 57 -7.93 2.84 -14.13
N GLY A 58 -8.16 2.15 -15.23
CA GLY A 58 -7.20 1.17 -15.74
C GLY A 58 -7.05 -0.12 -14.93
N GLY A 59 -7.76 -0.29 -13.80
CA GLY A 59 -7.79 -1.53 -13.03
C GLY A 59 -6.70 -1.66 -11.96
N MET A 60 -5.94 -0.60 -11.71
CA MET A 60 -5.03 -0.54 -10.57
C MET A 60 -5.81 -0.38 -9.27
N VAL A 61 -5.32 -1.01 -8.21
CA VAL A 61 -5.89 -0.91 -6.86
C VAL A 61 -4.81 -0.49 -5.88
N THR A 62 -5.11 0.45 -5.00
CA THR A 62 -4.25 0.78 -3.86
C THR A 62 -4.96 0.50 -2.54
N MET A 63 -4.20 0.08 -1.54
CA MET A 63 -4.69 -0.23 -0.21
C MET A 63 -3.87 0.51 0.85
N TYR A 64 -4.56 1.02 1.86
CA TYR A 64 -4.00 1.81 2.96
C TYR A 64 -4.51 1.22 4.26
N ALA A 65 -3.65 0.48 4.98
CA ALA A 65 -4.04 -0.26 6.17
C ALA A 65 -3.36 0.22 7.45
N HIS A 66 -3.77 -0.37 8.58
CA HIS A 66 -3.39 -0.02 9.94
C HIS A 66 -3.81 1.39 10.38
N ASN A 67 -4.85 1.95 9.75
CA ASN A 67 -5.34 3.29 10.05
C ASN A 67 -5.88 3.38 11.49
N SER A 68 -5.88 4.57 12.10
CA SER A 68 -6.61 4.80 13.36
C SER A 68 -8.10 4.98 13.09
N VAL A 69 -8.43 5.76 12.07
CA VAL A 69 -9.80 6.04 11.61
C VAL A 69 -9.82 6.21 10.09
N ASN A 70 -10.91 5.76 9.46
CA ASN A 70 -11.18 6.01 8.05
C ASN A 70 -12.23 7.13 7.91
N PHE A 71 -12.03 8.07 6.99
CA PHE A 71 -12.94 9.19 6.75
C PHE A 71 -13.83 9.02 5.51
N VAL A 72 -13.54 8.01 4.70
CA VAL A 72 -14.23 7.73 3.44
C VAL A 72 -15.00 6.43 3.52
N VAL A 73 -16.02 6.28 2.67
CA VAL A 73 -16.88 5.08 2.59
C VAL A 73 -16.85 4.45 1.20
N ALA A 74 -17.23 3.18 1.10
CA ALA A 74 -17.31 2.49 -0.19
C ALA A 74 -18.27 3.20 -1.17
N GLY A 75 -17.87 3.26 -2.43
CA GLY A 75 -18.57 3.98 -3.51
C GLY A 75 -18.17 5.45 -3.66
N GLU A 76 -17.45 6.03 -2.70
CA GLU A 76 -17.03 7.42 -2.75
C GLU A 76 -15.97 7.67 -3.82
N ARG A 77 -16.11 8.77 -4.58
CA ARG A 77 -15.09 9.23 -5.55
C ARG A 77 -14.09 10.12 -4.85
N VAL A 78 -12.81 9.78 -4.94
CA VAL A 78 -11.73 10.53 -4.30
C VAL A 78 -10.75 11.06 -5.34
N PRO A 79 -10.39 12.36 -5.30
CA PRO A 79 -9.29 12.88 -6.11
C PRO A 79 -7.93 12.44 -5.56
N LYS A 80 -6.88 12.61 -6.36
CA LYS A 80 -5.50 12.46 -5.87
C LYS A 80 -5.25 13.37 -4.68
N GLY A 81 -4.62 12.84 -3.63
CA GLY A 81 -4.27 13.59 -2.44
C GLY A 81 -5.42 13.83 -1.45
N ALA A 82 -6.64 13.36 -1.76
CA ALA A 82 -7.75 13.34 -0.81
C ALA A 82 -7.33 12.65 0.49
N VAL A 83 -7.75 13.18 1.63
CA VAL A 83 -7.55 12.52 2.92
C VAL A 83 -8.51 11.34 2.98
N LEU A 84 -7.97 10.15 3.19
CA LEU A 84 -8.74 8.90 3.26
C LEU A 84 -8.95 8.47 4.71
N ALA A 85 -7.94 8.70 5.54
CA ALA A 85 -7.83 8.13 6.87
C ALA A 85 -6.75 8.87 7.68
N GLU A 86 -6.63 8.52 8.95
CA GLU A 86 -5.47 8.84 9.79
C GLU A 86 -4.60 7.61 10.00
N LEU A 87 -3.29 7.84 10.06
CA LEU A 87 -2.29 6.82 10.36
C LEU A 87 -2.54 6.30 11.78
N GLY A 88 -2.51 4.99 11.94
CA GLY A 88 -2.65 4.34 13.24
C GLY A 88 -1.68 3.19 13.43
N SER A 89 -2.13 2.21 14.22
CA SER A 89 -1.43 0.95 14.46
C SER A 89 -2.44 -0.18 14.74
N THR A 90 -3.58 -0.18 14.03
CA THR A 90 -4.65 -1.18 14.21
C THR A 90 -4.34 -2.49 13.47
N GLY A 91 -4.99 -3.60 13.84
CA GLY A 91 -4.73 -4.91 13.25
C GLY A 91 -3.39 -5.52 13.69
N ILE A 92 -2.75 -6.30 12.81
CA ILE A 92 -1.43 -6.89 13.07
C ILE A 92 -0.36 -5.87 12.70
N SER A 93 -0.05 -4.97 13.64
CA SER A 93 0.97 -3.95 13.49
C SER A 93 1.97 -3.99 14.66
N ARG A 94 3.26 -3.75 14.38
CA ARG A 94 4.31 -3.68 15.41
C ARG A 94 4.58 -2.25 15.90
N GLY A 95 3.91 -1.26 15.32
CA GLY A 95 4.05 0.16 15.66
C GLY A 95 3.44 1.06 14.58
N PRO A 96 3.38 2.39 14.79
CA PRO A 96 2.70 3.29 13.87
C PRO A 96 3.28 3.32 12.46
N HIS A 97 2.48 2.90 11.47
CA HIS A 97 2.81 2.99 10.04
C HIS A 97 1.57 2.85 9.17
N VAL A 98 1.68 3.27 7.92
CA VAL A 98 0.78 2.88 6.84
C VAL A 98 1.38 1.68 6.13
N HIS A 99 0.63 0.58 6.07
CA HIS A 99 0.91 -0.54 5.18
C HIS A 99 0.25 -0.25 3.83
N PHE A 100 1.06 0.08 2.83
CA PHE A 100 0.60 0.46 1.50
C PHE A 100 0.84 -0.66 0.49
N GLU A 101 -0.24 -1.15 -0.12
CA GLU A 101 -0.15 -2.09 -1.24
C GLU A 101 -0.64 -1.47 -2.54
N MET A 102 -0.11 -2.03 -3.63
CA MET A 102 -0.60 -1.78 -4.96
C MET A 102 -0.83 -3.11 -5.67
N MET A 103 -1.94 -3.21 -6.40
CA MET A 103 -2.32 -4.41 -7.13
C MET A 103 -2.79 -4.08 -8.54
N TYR A 104 -2.56 -5.00 -9.45
CA TYR A 104 -3.05 -4.97 -10.82
C TYR A 104 -3.41 -6.40 -11.24
N ASP A 105 -4.61 -6.61 -11.79
CA ASP A 105 -5.02 -7.93 -12.29
C ASP A 105 -4.84 -9.05 -11.24
N GLY A 106 -5.23 -8.76 -9.99
CA GLY A 106 -5.12 -9.68 -8.85
C GLY A 106 -3.70 -10.01 -8.39
N LYS A 107 -2.67 -9.30 -8.90
CA LYS A 107 -1.26 -9.49 -8.53
C LYS A 107 -0.77 -8.28 -7.74
N ASN A 108 -0.04 -8.53 -6.66
CA ASN A 108 0.65 -7.47 -5.91
C ASN A 108 1.84 -6.94 -6.74
N CYS A 109 1.95 -5.62 -6.76
CA CYS A 109 2.99 -4.90 -7.47
C CYS A 109 3.93 -4.23 -6.49
N ASP A 110 5.21 -4.14 -6.83
CA ASP A 110 6.19 -3.41 -6.03
C ASP A 110 5.97 -1.90 -6.22
N PRO A 111 5.54 -1.14 -5.19
CA PRO A 111 5.29 0.28 -5.33
C PRO A 111 6.54 1.12 -5.05
N ALA A 112 7.72 0.51 -4.82
CA ALA A 112 8.95 1.21 -4.47
C ALA A 112 9.37 2.27 -5.51
N THR A 113 9.01 2.11 -6.79
CA THR A 113 9.28 3.10 -7.84
C THR A 113 8.45 4.39 -7.68
N LEU A 114 7.31 4.33 -6.99
CA LEU A 114 6.37 5.44 -6.79
C LEU A 114 6.66 6.24 -5.53
N PHE A 115 7.10 5.56 -4.47
CA PHE A 115 7.58 6.22 -3.27
C PHE A 115 9.00 6.64 -3.53
N ARG A 116 9.26 7.94 -3.73
CA ARG A 116 10.63 8.45 -3.62
C ARG A 116 11.08 8.27 -2.18
N PRO A 117 12.10 7.46 -1.89
CA PRO A 117 12.73 7.60 -0.63
C PRO A 117 14.12 8.19 -0.91
N GLY A 118 14.64 8.99 0.02
CA GLY A 118 16.08 8.96 0.26
C GLY A 118 16.49 7.60 0.79
N VAL A 119 16.12 6.49 0.12
CA VAL A 119 16.50 5.12 0.49
C VAL A 119 17.91 4.97 -0.03
N ARG A 120 18.84 5.13 0.90
CA ARG A 120 20.21 4.70 0.71
C ARG A 120 20.18 3.17 0.73
N HIS A 121 20.20 2.54 -0.43
CA HIS A 121 20.56 1.13 -0.50
C HIS A 121 22.00 0.98 0.02
N ALA A 122 22.18 0.07 0.97
CA ALA A 122 23.52 -0.35 1.37
C ALA A 122 24.25 -0.87 0.12
N SER A 123 25.37 -0.22 -0.21
CA SER A 123 26.40 -0.59 -1.19
C SER A 123 26.25 -0.21 -2.68
N ARG A 124 25.10 0.26 -3.21
CA ARG A 124 25.09 0.90 -4.55
C ARG A 124 23.87 1.77 -4.78
N LEU A 125 24.09 3.07 -4.95
CA LEU A 125 23.08 4.05 -5.35
C LEU A 125 22.74 3.85 -6.84
N ALA A 126 21.80 2.94 -7.16
CA ALA A 126 21.13 3.00 -8.45
C ALA A 126 20.06 4.10 -8.36
N ARG A 127 20.17 5.15 -9.18
CA ARG A 127 19.08 6.12 -9.39
C ARG A 127 17.96 5.40 -10.13
N ILE A 128 16.92 4.97 -9.41
CA ILE A 128 15.66 4.54 -10.04
C ILE A 128 14.99 5.81 -10.60
N PRO A 129 14.66 5.88 -11.91
CA PRO A 129 13.89 7.00 -12.45
C PRO A 129 12.56 7.08 -11.69
N ARG A 130 12.21 8.28 -11.22
CA ARG A 130 10.93 8.49 -10.53
C ARG A 130 9.81 8.28 -11.55
N GLU A 131 9.01 7.24 -11.36
CA GLU A 131 7.72 7.18 -12.03
C GLU A 131 6.72 8.05 -11.26
N VAL A 132 6.15 9.02 -11.96
CA VAL A 132 4.98 9.73 -11.44
C VAL A 132 3.77 9.02 -12.01
N TRP A 133 2.95 8.44 -11.15
CA TRP A 133 1.64 7.97 -11.56
C TRP A 133 0.73 9.19 -11.78
N VAL A 134 0.86 9.78 -12.97
CA VAL A 134 0.10 10.95 -13.45
C VAL A 134 -1.17 10.50 -14.16
N THR A 135 -1.09 9.39 -14.88
CA THR A 135 -2.15 8.77 -15.70
C THR A 135 -2.60 7.47 -15.03
N PRO A 136 -3.61 7.52 -14.15
CA PRO A 136 -4.06 6.33 -13.42
C PRO A 136 -4.73 5.30 -14.32
N ASP A 137 -5.07 5.64 -15.56
CA ASP A 137 -5.73 4.77 -16.55
C ASP A 137 -4.86 3.63 -17.09
N ARG A 138 -3.56 3.59 -16.76
CA ARG A 138 -2.66 2.49 -17.09
C ARG A 138 -1.75 2.15 -15.91
N ARG A 139 -1.38 0.88 -15.81
CA ARG A 139 -0.27 0.44 -14.95
C ARG A 139 1.03 1.09 -15.44
N PRO A 140 1.83 1.73 -14.58
CA PRO A 140 3.16 2.22 -14.96
C PRO A 140 4.06 1.08 -15.44
N GLU A 141 4.86 1.30 -16.49
CA GLU A 141 5.65 0.24 -17.11
C GLU A 141 6.73 -0.31 -16.18
N ASN A 142 7.31 0.51 -15.31
CA ASN A 142 8.36 0.09 -14.37
C ASN A 142 7.81 -0.42 -13.03
N VAL A 143 6.49 -0.54 -12.89
CA VAL A 143 5.85 -1.20 -11.75
C VAL A 143 5.72 -2.70 -12.06
N ASP A 144 6.60 -3.49 -11.47
CA ASP A 144 6.56 -4.95 -11.61
C ASP A 144 5.45 -5.54 -10.73
N CYS A 145 4.69 -6.47 -11.29
CA CYS A 145 3.58 -7.16 -10.62
C CYS A 145 3.81 -8.66 -10.70
N HIS A 146 4.18 -9.25 -9.57
CA HIS A 146 4.53 -10.66 -9.52
C HIS A 146 3.35 -11.53 -9.13
N ARG A 147 3.32 -12.74 -9.67
CA ARG A 147 2.43 -13.80 -9.18
C ARG A 147 2.92 -14.20 -7.78
N ARG A 148 2.02 -14.25 -6.81
CA ARG A 148 2.28 -14.61 -5.41
C ARG A 148 3.22 -15.83 -5.32
N ARG A 149 4.44 -15.66 -4.82
CA ARG A 149 5.22 -16.81 -4.34
C ARG A 149 4.59 -17.25 -3.02
N ARG A 150 4.14 -18.51 -2.91
CA ARG A 150 3.63 -19.03 -1.63
C ARG A 150 4.70 -18.84 -0.57
N HIS A 151 4.32 -18.27 0.58
CA HIS A 151 5.20 -18.29 1.75
C HIS A 151 5.47 -19.77 2.08
N PRO A 152 6.73 -20.20 2.28
CA PRO A 152 7.03 -21.61 2.57
C PRO A 152 6.41 -22.13 3.88
N ARG A 153 5.80 -21.27 4.71
CA ARG A 153 5.14 -21.63 5.98
C ARG A 153 3.67 -21.20 6.06
N SER A 154 3.03 -20.74 4.98
CA SER A 154 1.62 -20.37 5.05
C SER A 154 0.70 -21.60 5.09
N ARG A 155 0.47 -22.16 6.28
CA ARG A 155 -0.82 -22.77 6.64
C ARG A 155 -1.77 -21.63 7.00
N TRP A 156 -2.31 -20.96 5.99
CA TRP A 156 -3.59 -20.28 6.18
C TRP A 156 -4.64 -21.38 6.07
N VAL A 157 -5.28 -21.70 7.19
CA VAL A 157 -6.46 -22.56 7.19
C VAL A 157 -7.54 -21.76 6.45
N VAL A 158 -7.80 -22.17 5.20
CA VAL A 158 -9.09 -21.89 4.57
C VAL A 158 -10.08 -22.79 5.29
N ASN A 159 -10.89 -22.21 6.18
CA ASN A 159 -12.11 -22.88 6.57
C ASN A 159 -13.07 -22.69 5.39
N GLU A 160 -13.36 -23.81 4.73
CA GLU A 160 -14.49 -24.00 3.82
C GLU A 160 -15.82 -23.89 4.59
#